data_AF-U3A3K6-F1
#
_entry.id   AF-U3A3K6-F1
#
_cell.length_a   1.000
_cell.length_b   1.000
_cell.length_c   1.000
_cell.angle_alpha   90.00
_cell.angle_beta   90.00
_cell.angle_gamma   90.00
#
_symmetry.space_group_name_H-M   'P 1'
#
loop_
_entity.id
_entity.type
_entity.pdbx_description
1 polymer ?
#
loop_
_entity_poly.entity_id
_entity_poly.type
_entity_poly.pdbx_seq_one_letter_code
_entity_poly.pdbx_strand_id
1 'polypeptide(L)'
;MAITIRTGGNGSYKSAYTAWFSILPALKAGRVVVTNIEGMEPLHLIEERLNIQFPSSTKLIRIFSRSEVGIDLWQHFFCWCPLNALIVVDECQDIFSKNIGFDGRKIKHRPLEEFLPHLPDWYSEFFHSRHVPVDMTTLKESEVDDLGCAEYDGQGKIIYPLTYNEGFMRHRKYNWDIELLSPDWQQIDSSIKACAEQAFFHKNRDKMFFAKRKPYIYQHPVNVTKPVIPAKKDAGLFTQKIPLEAHLLYKSTGTGAITKSGGLNPLFSSPKFLFTLLTIIACVGYFCYAAFNLLTENESSLSTNEPQTSDDSQAVQAVPVSSSKEDHQGDHDLSGRGDSHSAHQQSRPAYVPVKEILYFEGLESAYLSGFHSAKKHKVIKGKRYTSHELDIVINIYAINGLYSVNQKYLEAIGVKFEVIHECLMILKQDDRKSLLTCEPSRPDGQTEAVEADFAQIEKQRTQSMTDNSYLL
;
A
#
# COMPACT_ATOMS: atom_id res chain seq x y z
N MET A 1 14.64 -10.50 4.72
CA MET A 1 13.94 -11.71 5.18
C MET A 1 13.09 -11.35 6.38
N ALA A 2 11.89 -11.90 6.49
CA ALA A 2 11.02 -11.65 7.63
C ALA A 2 10.15 -12.85 7.98
N ILE A 3 9.87 -13.00 9.28
CA ILE A 3 8.72 -13.71 9.82
C ILE A 3 7.53 -12.74 9.82
N THR A 4 6.53 -13.06 9.00
CA THR A 4 5.25 -12.36 8.93
C THR A 4 4.15 -13.22 9.50
N ILE A 5 3.36 -12.68 10.43
CA ILE A 5 2.19 -13.37 10.98
C ILE A 5 0.92 -12.70 10.46
N ARG A 6 0.01 -13.47 9.87
CA ARG A 6 -1.32 -13.00 9.47
C ARG A 6 -2.39 -13.72 10.26
N THR A 7 -3.25 -12.96 10.92
CA THR A 7 -4.38 -13.51 11.68
C THR A 7 -5.71 -13.01 11.17
N GLY A 8 -6.77 -13.80 11.34
CA GLY A 8 -8.13 -13.39 11.00
C GLY A 8 -9.05 -14.57 10.84
N GLY A 9 -10.32 -14.42 11.22
CA GLY A 9 -11.31 -15.51 11.17
C GLY A 9 -11.47 -16.11 9.76
N ASN A 10 -12.13 -17.27 9.68
CA ASN A 10 -12.34 -17.96 8.42
C ASN A 10 -13.06 -17.06 7.40
N GLY A 11 -12.60 -17.09 6.15
CA GLY A 11 -13.09 -16.19 5.10
C GLY A 11 -12.56 -14.75 5.20
N SER A 12 -11.56 -14.46 6.03
CA SER A 12 -10.90 -13.13 6.11
C SER A 12 -9.96 -12.83 4.96
N TYR A 13 -9.77 -13.77 4.02
CA TYR A 13 -8.84 -13.71 2.88
C TYR A 13 -7.35 -13.81 3.22
N LYS A 14 -6.98 -14.28 4.42
CA LYS A 14 -5.57 -14.50 4.83
C LYS A 14 -4.79 -15.39 3.85
N SER A 15 -5.31 -16.58 3.52
CA SER A 15 -4.65 -17.53 2.61
C SER A 15 -4.67 -17.03 1.16
N ALA A 16 -5.77 -16.41 0.72
CA ALA A 16 -5.87 -15.85 -0.62
C ALA A 16 -4.90 -14.68 -0.86
N TYR A 17 -4.76 -13.81 0.15
CA TYR A 17 -3.77 -12.74 0.14
C TYR A 17 -2.38 -13.34 -0.02
N THR A 18 -2.04 -14.32 0.82
CA THR A 18 -0.71 -14.93 0.86
C THR A 18 -0.38 -15.66 -0.45
N ALA A 19 -1.32 -16.42 -0.99
CA ALA A 19 -1.16 -17.08 -2.29
C ALA A 19 -0.84 -16.08 -3.40
N TRP A 20 -1.58 -14.96 -3.47
CA TRP A 20 -1.45 -14.01 -4.56
C TRP A 20 -0.34 -12.98 -4.40
N PHE A 21 -0.15 -12.43 -3.19
CA PHE A 21 0.77 -11.32 -2.93
C PHE A 21 2.10 -11.76 -2.32
N SER A 22 2.23 -13.00 -1.82
CA SER A 22 3.49 -13.52 -1.28
C SER A 22 4.04 -14.67 -2.12
N ILE A 23 3.26 -15.75 -2.29
CA ILE A 23 3.70 -16.97 -2.98
C ILE A 23 3.93 -16.72 -4.47
N LEU A 24 2.95 -16.18 -5.19
CA LEU A 24 3.08 -15.97 -6.63
C LEU A 24 4.28 -15.07 -7.01
N PRO A 25 4.52 -13.92 -6.34
CA PRO A 25 5.74 -13.13 -6.57
C PRO A 25 7.03 -13.90 -6.28
N ALA A 26 7.08 -14.68 -5.20
CA ALA A 26 8.25 -15.50 -4.88
C ALA A 26 8.53 -16.55 -5.96
N LEU A 27 7.48 -17.23 -6.46
CA LEU A 27 7.61 -18.18 -7.57
C LEU A 27 8.07 -17.49 -8.86
N LYS A 28 7.55 -16.29 -9.18
CA LYS A 28 8.01 -15.48 -10.32
C LYS A 28 9.47 -15.05 -10.19
N ALA A 29 9.96 -14.83 -8.97
CA ALA A 29 11.33 -14.47 -8.69
C ALA A 29 12.32 -15.66 -8.67
N GLY A 30 11.89 -16.87 -9.08
CA GLY A 30 12.80 -18.02 -9.12
C GLY A 30 13.00 -18.72 -7.77
N ARG A 31 12.22 -18.36 -6.73
CA ARG A 31 12.41 -18.87 -5.36
C ARG A 31 11.77 -20.23 -5.15
N VAL A 32 12.20 -20.88 -4.08
CA VAL A 32 11.52 -22.05 -3.52
C VAL A 32 10.41 -21.58 -2.61
N VAL A 33 9.23 -22.17 -2.78
CA VAL A 33 8.11 -22.02 -1.84
C VAL A 33 7.81 -23.37 -1.21
N VAL A 34 7.75 -23.41 0.11
CA VAL A 34 7.32 -24.57 0.90
C VAL A 34 6.02 -24.20 1.59
N THR A 35 4.94 -24.93 1.35
CA THR A 35 3.63 -24.56 1.91
C THR A 35 2.71 -25.74 2.21
N ASN A 36 1.83 -25.56 3.19
CA ASN A 36 0.72 -26.47 3.49
C ASN A 36 -0.65 -25.91 3.10
N ILE A 37 -0.73 -24.77 2.40
CA ILE A 37 -2.01 -24.20 1.97
C ILE A 37 -2.83 -25.28 1.26
N GLU A 38 -4.01 -25.57 1.82
CA GLU A 38 -4.88 -26.60 1.28
C GLU A 38 -5.28 -26.26 -0.15
N GLY A 39 -5.21 -27.26 -1.04
CA GLY A 39 -5.63 -27.09 -2.43
C GLY A 39 -4.72 -26.19 -3.26
N MET A 40 -3.50 -25.87 -2.81
CA MET A 40 -2.48 -25.21 -3.63
C MET A 40 -2.18 -26.05 -4.87
N GLU A 41 -2.29 -25.44 -6.04
CA GLU A 41 -2.08 -26.12 -7.32
C GLU A 41 -0.59 -26.43 -7.55
N PRO A 42 -0.25 -27.50 -8.29
CA PRO A 42 1.11 -27.75 -8.70
C PRO A 42 1.61 -26.68 -9.68
N LEU A 43 2.94 -26.51 -9.74
CA LEU A 43 3.59 -25.43 -10.48
C LEU A 43 3.14 -25.34 -11.96
N HIS A 44 3.11 -26.48 -12.67
CA HIS A 44 2.71 -26.55 -14.08
C HIS A 44 1.25 -26.12 -14.33
N LEU A 45 0.33 -26.42 -13.41
CA LEU A 45 -1.07 -25.97 -13.53
C LEU A 45 -1.22 -24.48 -13.25
N ILE A 46 -0.36 -23.91 -12.39
CA ILE A 46 -0.34 -22.46 -12.16
C ILE A 46 0.13 -21.74 -13.43
N GLU A 47 1.17 -22.24 -14.09
CA GLU A 47 1.69 -21.72 -15.36
C GLU A 47 0.61 -21.72 -16.45
N GLU A 48 -0.09 -22.85 -16.61
CA GLU A 48 -1.19 -22.99 -17.57
C GLU A 48 -2.33 -22.01 -17.27
N ARG A 49 -2.81 -21.96 -16.02
CA ARG A 49 -3.99 -21.17 -15.64
C ARG A 49 -3.75 -19.66 -15.69
N LEU A 50 -2.54 -19.22 -15.37
CA LEU A 50 -2.17 -17.81 -15.41
C LEU A 50 -1.53 -17.41 -16.74
N ASN A 51 -1.28 -18.35 -17.64
CA ASN A 51 -0.55 -18.16 -18.88
C ASN A 51 0.81 -17.45 -18.64
N ILE A 52 1.58 -17.98 -17.69
CA ILE A 52 2.92 -17.50 -17.33
C ILE A 52 3.92 -18.66 -17.38
N GLN A 53 5.21 -18.32 -17.39
CA GLN A 53 6.31 -19.28 -17.26
C GLN A 53 7.15 -18.88 -16.06
N PHE A 54 7.44 -19.82 -15.16
CA PHE A 54 8.33 -19.58 -14.04
C PHE A 54 9.79 -19.85 -14.42
N PRO A 55 10.76 -19.21 -13.75
CA PRO A 55 12.17 -19.58 -13.89
C PRO A 55 12.41 -21.06 -13.56
N SER A 56 13.38 -21.70 -14.22
CA SER A 56 13.73 -23.11 -13.98
C SER A 56 14.21 -23.41 -12.55
N SER A 57 14.71 -22.37 -11.86
CA SER A 57 15.13 -22.44 -10.45
C SER A 57 13.95 -22.51 -9.47
N THR A 58 12.73 -22.17 -9.92
CA THR A 58 11.52 -22.18 -9.09
C THR A 58 11.16 -23.59 -8.68
N LYS A 59 10.87 -23.78 -7.40
CA LYS A 59 10.34 -25.03 -6.85
C LYS A 59 9.16 -24.74 -5.94
N LEU A 60 8.11 -25.56 -6.04
CA LEU A 60 6.95 -25.51 -5.15
C LEU A 60 6.82 -26.85 -4.44
N ILE A 61 7.04 -26.84 -3.13
CA ILE A 61 6.96 -28.00 -2.25
C ILE A 61 5.68 -27.86 -1.44
N ARG A 62 4.77 -28.83 -1.58
CA ARG A 62 3.45 -28.82 -0.95
C ARG A 62 3.36 -29.97 0.03
N ILE A 63 3.26 -29.67 1.32
CA ILE A 63 3.19 -30.67 2.40
C ILE A 63 1.97 -30.35 3.24
N PHE A 64 0.94 -31.20 3.20
CA PHE A 64 -0.26 -30.95 4.00
C PHE A 64 -0.01 -31.23 5.48
N SER A 65 -0.65 -30.47 6.36
CA SER A 65 -0.58 -30.63 7.83
C SER A 65 -1.74 -31.45 8.40
N ARG A 66 -2.27 -32.40 7.63
CA ARG A 66 -3.43 -33.25 8.01
C ARG A 66 -3.10 -34.74 8.12
N SER A 67 -1.82 -35.06 8.08
CA SER A 67 -1.29 -36.39 8.36
C SER A 67 -0.23 -36.28 9.45
N GLU A 68 -0.01 -37.37 10.20
CA GLU A 68 1.03 -37.42 11.23
C GLU A 68 2.41 -37.10 10.64
N VAL A 69 2.73 -37.69 9.48
CA VAL A 69 3.96 -37.42 8.73
C VAL A 69 4.08 -35.95 8.34
N GLY A 70 2.99 -35.35 7.86
CA GLY A 70 2.99 -33.94 7.48
C GLY A 70 3.18 -33.02 8.69
N ILE A 71 2.52 -33.31 9.81
CA ILE A 71 2.70 -32.59 11.08
C ILE A 71 4.15 -32.71 11.54
N ASP A 72 4.73 -33.91 11.51
CA ASP A 72 6.12 -34.15 11.91
C ASP A 72 7.12 -33.37 11.04
N LEU A 73 6.91 -33.37 9.72
CA LEU A 73 7.69 -32.55 8.79
C LEU A 73 7.58 -31.07 9.15
N TRP A 74 6.39 -30.54 9.40
CA TRP A 74 6.24 -29.12 9.76
C TRP A 74 6.83 -28.76 11.12
N GLN A 75 6.72 -29.65 12.12
CA GLN A 75 7.37 -29.45 13.42
C GLN A 75 8.89 -29.42 13.30
N HIS A 76 9.45 -30.17 12.35
CA HIS A 76 10.87 -30.24 12.05
C HIS A 76 11.26 -29.46 10.78
N PHE A 77 10.50 -28.44 10.37
CA PHE A 77 10.77 -27.69 9.13
C PHE A 77 12.21 -27.20 9.05
N PHE A 78 12.79 -26.82 10.19
CA PHE A 78 14.15 -26.32 10.32
C PHE A 78 15.24 -27.38 10.09
N CYS A 79 14.90 -28.66 9.98
CA CYS A 79 15.86 -29.75 9.70
C CYS A 79 15.99 -30.01 8.20
N TRP A 80 14.95 -29.74 7.42
CA TRP A 80 14.89 -30.13 6.02
C TRP A 80 14.53 -29.00 5.07
N CYS A 81 13.97 -27.86 5.49
CA CYS A 81 13.64 -26.78 4.56
C CYS A 81 14.89 -26.23 3.85
N PRO A 82 14.85 -26.02 2.52
CA PRO A 82 16.05 -25.62 1.79
C PRO A 82 16.40 -24.16 2.07
N LEU A 83 17.68 -23.80 1.92
CA LEU A 83 18.13 -22.41 2.02
C LEU A 83 17.39 -21.50 1.03
N ASN A 84 17.19 -20.24 1.40
CA ASN A 84 16.53 -19.20 0.58
C ASN A 84 15.02 -19.42 0.31
N ALA A 85 14.38 -20.35 1.01
CA ALA A 85 12.95 -20.65 0.85
C ALA A 85 12.03 -19.55 1.41
N LEU A 86 10.88 -19.38 0.75
CA LEU A 86 9.69 -18.82 1.37
C LEU A 86 8.87 -19.97 1.96
N ILE A 87 8.66 -19.95 3.27
CA ILE A 87 7.97 -20.98 4.04
C ILE A 87 6.61 -20.40 4.44
N VAL A 88 5.52 -20.98 3.96
CA VAL A 88 4.16 -20.51 4.26
C VAL A 88 3.37 -21.59 4.98
N VAL A 89 3.06 -21.34 6.25
CA VAL A 89 2.32 -22.26 7.12
C VAL A 89 0.94 -21.69 7.39
N ASP A 90 -0.07 -22.20 6.69
CA ASP A 90 -1.48 -21.97 6.99
C ASP A 90 -1.93 -22.78 8.20
N GLU A 91 -2.91 -22.24 8.93
CA GLU A 91 -3.43 -22.83 10.18
C GLU A 91 -2.32 -23.25 11.16
N CYS A 92 -1.31 -22.39 11.36
CA CYS A 92 -0.10 -22.73 12.10
C CYS A 92 -0.34 -23.07 13.59
N GLN A 93 -1.48 -22.67 14.16
CA GLN A 93 -1.90 -23.07 15.50
C GLN A 93 -2.17 -24.58 15.60
N ASP A 94 -2.54 -25.23 14.51
CA ASP A 94 -2.78 -26.68 14.47
C ASP A 94 -1.46 -27.48 14.37
N ILE A 95 -0.31 -26.80 14.38
CA ILE A 95 1.01 -27.42 14.31
C ILE A 95 1.87 -27.00 15.51
N PHE A 96 1.85 -25.71 15.86
CA PHE A 96 2.77 -25.10 16.81
C PHE A 96 2.13 -24.64 18.12
N SER A 97 0.83 -24.92 18.36
CA SER A 97 0.15 -24.46 19.57
C SER A 97 0.31 -25.42 20.74
N LYS A 98 0.53 -24.88 21.94
CA LYS A 98 0.45 -25.63 23.19
C LYS A 98 -0.93 -26.27 23.40
N ASN A 99 -1.98 -25.69 22.83
CA ASN A 99 -3.35 -26.18 22.96
C ASN A 99 -3.54 -27.59 22.35
N ILE A 100 -2.73 -27.95 21.36
CA ILE A 100 -2.72 -29.28 20.75
C ILE A 100 -1.64 -30.20 21.35
N GLY A 101 -1.01 -29.79 22.45
CA GLY A 101 0.06 -30.55 23.12
C GLY A 101 1.46 -30.37 22.52
N PHE A 102 1.65 -29.42 21.60
CA PHE A 102 2.96 -29.14 21.04
C PHE A 102 3.91 -28.54 22.08
N ASP A 103 5.12 -29.10 22.18
CA ASP A 103 6.20 -28.59 23.02
C ASP A 103 7.50 -28.49 22.20
N GLY A 104 7.78 -27.29 21.70
CA GLY A 104 8.98 -27.01 20.90
C GLY A 104 10.31 -27.29 21.62
N ARG A 105 10.33 -27.48 22.95
CA ARG A 105 11.55 -27.85 23.69
C ARG A 105 11.97 -29.30 23.40
N LYS A 106 11.00 -30.16 23.11
CA LYS A 106 11.21 -31.58 22.78
C LYS A 106 11.63 -31.78 21.33
N ILE A 107 11.36 -30.81 20.48
CA ILE A 107 11.68 -30.86 19.05
C ILE A 107 13.14 -30.43 18.84
N LYS A 108 13.96 -31.41 18.43
CA LYS A 108 15.40 -31.27 18.22
C LYS A 108 15.75 -31.55 16.77
N HIS A 109 16.96 -31.13 16.38
CA HIS A 109 17.51 -31.43 15.07
C HIS A 109 17.56 -32.93 14.83
N ARG A 110 17.18 -33.34 13.61
CA ARG A 110 17.29 -34.69 13.09
C ARG A 110 17.95 -34.64 11.71
N PRO A 111 18.73 -35.66 11.33
CA PRO A 111 19.40 -35.70 10.03
C PRO A 111 18.39 -35.67 8.87
N LEU A 112 18.79 -35.09 7.73
CA LEU A 112 17.93 -34.95 6.55
C LEU A 112 17.40 -36.30 6.06
N GLU A 113 18.22 -37.34 6.18
CA GLU A 113 17.95 -38.71 5.75
C GLU A 113 16.68 -39.30 6.36
N GLU A 114 16.30 -38.89 7.57
CA GLU A 114 15.05 -39.32 8.20
C GLU A 114 13.81 -38.77 7.49
N PHE A 115 13.93 -37.62 6.82
CA PHE A 115 12.81 -36.94 6.14
C PHE A 115 12.71 -37.30 4.66
N LEU A 116 13.82 -37.70 4.02
CA LEU A 116 13.87 -38.03 2.59
C LEU A 116 12.79 -39.04 2.13
N PRO A 117 12.46 -40.11 2.87
CA PRO A 117 11.41 -41.04 2.47
C PRO A 117 10.01 -40.41 2.32
N HIS A 118 9.80 -39.22 2.88
CA HIS A 118 8.53 -38.50 2.85
C HIS A 118 8.56 -37.26 1.95
N LEU A 119 9.70 -37.00 1.30
CA LEU A 119 9.92 -35.89 0.38
C LEU A 119 10.05 -36.43 -1.06
N PRO A 120 9.92 -35.58 -2.09
CA PRO A 120 10.08 -36.03 -3.47
C PRO A 120 11.46 -36.65 -3.73
N ASP A 121 11.55 -37.65 -4.61
CA ASP A 121 12.83 -38.35 -4.88
C ASP A 121 13.97 -37.41 -5.31
N TRP A 122 13.65 -36.36 -6.07
CA TRP A 122 14.60 -35.34 -6.52
C TRP A 122 15.09 -34.40 -5.40
N TYR A 123 14.50 -34.50 -4.21
CA TYR A 123 14.67 -33.51 -3.16
C TYR A 123 16.08 -33.49 -2.56
N SER A 124 16.69 -34.66 -2.37
CA SER A 124 18.03 -34.76 -1.77
C SER A 124 19.08 -34.02 -2.59
N GLU A 125 19.13 -34.31 -3.90
CA GLU A 125 20.03 -33.62 -4.84
C GLU A 125 19.75 -32.12 -4.86
N PHE A 126 18.48 -31.74 -4.90
CA PHE A 126 18.07 -30.34 -4.88
C PHE A 126 18.49 -29.62 -3.59
N PHE A 127 18.28 -30.22 -2.43
CA PHE A 127 18.65 -29.66 -1.13
C PHE A 127 20.15 -29.41 -1.08
N HIS A 128 20.97 -30.39 -1.44
CA HIS A 128 22.42 -30.25 -1.46
C HIS A 128 22.91 -29.26 -2.51
N SER A 129 22.23 -29.14 -3.67
CA SER A 129 22.57 -28.15 -4.70
C SER A 129 22.46 -26.69 -4.23
N ARG A 130 21.70 -26.44 -3.14
CA ARG A 130 21.53 -25.09 -2.57
C ARG A 130 22.67 -24.69 -1.65
N HIS A 131 23.48 -25.63 -1.19
CA HIS A 131 24.65 -25.32 -0.39
C HIS A 131 25.80 -24.92 -1.30
N VAL A 132 26.44 -23.80 -1.00
CA VAL A 132 27.73 -23.43 -1.56
C VAL A 132 28.76 -23.72 -0.47
N PRO A 133 29.48 -24.86 -0.54
CA PRO A 133 30.46 -25.21 0.48
C PRO A 133 31.53 -24.13 0.59
N VAL A 134 31.80 -23.70 1.82
CA VAL A 134 32.93 -22.81 2.12
C VAL A 134 34.20 -23.65 2.22
N ASP A 135 35.29 -23.12 1.70
CA ASP A 135 36.59 -23.74 1.85
C ASP A 135 37.06 -23.61 3.31
N MET A 136 37.09 -24.74 4.01
CA MET A 136 37.45 -24.83 5.42
C MET A 136 38.91 -24.43 5.70
N THR A 137 39.77 -24.35 4.67
CA THR A 137 41.17 -23.94 4.81
C THR A 137 41.36 -22.42 4.74
N THR A 138 40.36 -21.69 4.25
CA THR A 138 40.41 -20.23 4.05
C THR A 138 39.38 -19.48 4.90
N LEU A 139 38.92 -20.10 5.99
CA LEU A 139 38.02 -19.49 6.95
C LEU A 139 38.63 -18.23 7.56
N LYS A 140 37.79 -17.20 7.69
CA LYS A 140 38.17 -15.98 8.42
C LYS A 140 38.18 -16.28 9.92
N GLU A 141 39.02 -15.57 10.66
CA GLU A 141 39.05 -15.68 12.13
C GLU A 141 37.67 -15.42 12.77
N SER A 142 36.81 -14.61 12.13
CA SER A 142 35.43 -14.36 12.59
C SER A 142 34.45 -15.52 12.38
N GLU A 143 34.82 -16.56 11.63
CA GLU A 143 33.96 -17.71 11.27
C GLU A 143 34.25 -18.95 12.12
N VAL A 144 35.23 -18.84 13.03
CA VAL A 144 35.63 -19.86 14.00
C VAL A 144 35.51 -19.26 15.39
N ASP A 145 34.87 -19.97 16.30
CA ASP A 145 34.76 -19.52 17.69
C ASP A 145 36.03 -19.81 18.51
N ASP A 146 36.10 -19.29 19.73
CA ASP A 146 37.22 -19.52 20.65
C ASP A 146 37.36 -21.00 21.09
N LEU A 147 36.36 -21.85 20.82
CA LEU A 147 36.42 -23.30 21.03
C LEU A 147 37.04 -24.03 19.82
N GLY A 148 37.34 -23.32 18.74
CA GLY A 148 37.81 -23.88 17.48
C GLY A 148 36.69 -24.49 16.63
N CYS A 149 35.43 -24.22 16.95
CA CYS A 149 34.28 -24.68 16.18
C CYS A 149 33.97 -23.67 15.06
N ALA A 150 33.94 -24.15 13.83
CA ALA A 150 33.47 -23.35 12.69
C ALA A 150 31.95 -23.28 12.66
N GLU A 151 31.41 -22.24 12.02
CA GLU A 151 29.98 -22.13 11.72
C GLU A 151 29.46 -23.16 10.69
N TYR A 152 30.38 -23.92 10.09
CA TYR A 152 30.16 -24.88 9.03
C TYR A 152 30.48 -26.30 9.50
N ASP A 153 29.85 -27.29 8.87
CA ASP A 153 30.18 -28.69 9.07
C ASP A 153 31.55 -29.05 8.45
N GLY A 154 32.00 -30.29 8.65
CA GLY A 154 33.27 -30.77 8.08
C GLY A 154 33.33 -30.77 6.54
N GLN A 155 32.19 -30.54 5.86
CA GLN A 155 32.10 -30.41 4.41
C GLN A 155 31.96 -28.95 3.96
N GLY A 156 32.11 -27.97 4.87
CA GLY A 156 31.95 -26.55 4.56
C GLY A 156 30.50 -26.10 4.36
N LYS A 157 29.52 -26.92 4.72
CA LYS A 157 28.10 -26.56 4.61
C LYS A 157 27.64 -25.86 5.88
N ILE A 158 26.76 -24.88 5.73
CA ILE A 158 26.14 -24.21 6.89
C ILE A 158 25.41 -25.25 7.76
N ILE A 159 25.72 -25.24 9.05
CA ILE A 159 25.05 -26.09 10.06
C ILE A 159 23.61 -25.58 10.25
N TYR A 160 22.64 -26.48 10.17
CA TYR A 160 21.21 -26.18 10.38
C TYR A 160 20.87 -26.01 11.86
N PRO A 161 19.74 -25.37 12.22
CA PRO A 161 19.36 -25.09 13.61
C PRO A 161 19.26 -26.36 14.45
N LEU A 162 19.77 -26.32 15.69
CA LEU A 162 19.79 -27.51 16.57
C LEU A 162 18.43 -27.75 17.26
N THR A 163 17.61 -26.71 17.34
CA THR A 163 16.32 -26.75 18.02
C THR A 163 15.26 -25.98 17.25
N TYR A 164 13.99 -26.32 17.53
CA TYR A 164 12.84 -25.61 16.97
C TYR A 164 12.90 -24.09 17.17
N ASN A 165 13.26 -23.63 18.36
CA ASN A 165 13.33 -22.20 18.66
C ASN A 165 14.44 -21.51 17.83
N GLU A 166 15.59 -22.15 17.68
CA GLU A 166 16.65 -21.62 16.81
C GLU A 166 16.22 -21.54 15.34
N GLY A 167 15.35 -22.45 14.88
CA GLY A 167 14.78 -22.39 13.54
C GLY A 167 14.06 -21.08 13.25
N PHE A 168 13.30 -20.56 14.22
CA PHE A 168 12.67 -19.24 14.11
C PHE A 168 13.65 -18.11 14.41
N MET A 169 14.43 -18.17 15.50
CA MET A 169 15.32 -17.06 15.89
C MET A 169 16.43 -16.79 14.86
N ARG A 170 16.94 -17.82 14.21
CA ARG A 170 18.06 -17.75 13.26
C ARG A 170 17.60 -17.87 11.80
N HIS A 171 16.31 -17.72 11.51
CA HIS A 171 15.76 -17.86 10.15
C HIS A 171 16.52 -17.03 9.10
N ARG A 172 17.07 -15.87 9.51
CA ARG A 172 17.85 -14.99 8.64
C ARG A 172 19.19 -15.58 8.18
N LYS A 173 19.83 -16.44 8.99
CA LYS A 173 21.08 -17.12 8.61
C LYS A 173 20.89 -18.05 7.41
N TYR A 174 19.68 -18.58 7.23
CA TYR A 174 19.32 -19.53 6.17
C TYR A 174 18.58 -18.87 5.00
N ASN A 175 18.43 -17.54 5.04
CA ASN A 175 17.63 -16.77 4.11
C ASN A 175 16.15 -17.21 4.01
N TRP A 176 15.58 -17.64 5.13
CA TRP A 176 14.17 -18.04 5.19
C TRP A 176 13.26 -16.83 5.41
N ASP A 177 12.28 -16.69 4.52
CA ASP A 177 11.09 -15.88 4.78
C ASP A 177 9.99 -16.80 5.30
N ILE A 178 9.37 -16.48 6.43
CA ILE A 178 8.36 -17.34 7.04
C ILE A 178 7.06 -16.58 7.14
N GLU A 179 5.98 -17.12 6.60
CA GLU A 179 4.66 -16.54 6.68
C GLU A 179 3.71 -17.51 7.39
N LEU A 180 3.25 -17.10 8.58
CA LEU A 180 2.40 -17.89 9.44
C LEU A 180 0.98 -17.35 9.38
N LEU A 181 0.02 -18.20 9.03
CA LEU A 181 -1.39 -17.83 8.99
C LEU A 181 -2.14 -18.56 10.10
N SER A 182 -3.02 -17.86 10.80
CA SER A 182 -3.82 -18.42 11.88
C SER A 182 -5.19 -17.73 11.96
N PRO A 183 -6.26 -18.37 12.46
CA PRO A 183 -7.52 -17.70 12.69
C PRO A 183 -7.47 -16.83 13.95
N ASP A 184 -6.55 -17.13 14.88
CA ASP A 184 -6.50 -16.52 16.19
C ASP A 184 -5.07 -16.18 16.63
N TRP A 185 -4.84 -14.90 16.89
CA TRP A 185 -3.58 -14.39 17.42
C TRP A 185 -3.18 -15.03 18.74
N GLN A 186 -4.13 -15.38 19.61
CA GLN A 186 -3.81 -15.88 20.95
C GLN A 186 -3.23 -17.30 20.93
N GLN A 187 -3.53 -18.10 19.91
CA GLN A 187 -3.10 -19.49 19.83
C GLN A 187 -1.68 -19.68 19.31
N ILE A 188 -1.12 -18.64 18.69
CA ILE A 188 0.28 -18.61 18.27
C ILE A 188 1.17 -18.41 19.50
N ASP A 189 2.21 -19.23 19.63
CA ASP A 189 3.13 -19.15 20.77
C ASP A 189 3.89 -17.81 20.83
N SER A 190 4.18 -17.35 22.05
CA SER A 190 4.87 -16.08 22.28
C SER A 190 6.31 -16.07 21.78
N SER A 191 7.01 -17.22 21.78
CA SER A 191 8.38 -17.32 21.24
C SER A 191 8.43 -17.01 19.74
N ILE A 192 7.43 -17.50 18.99
CA ILE A 192 7.29 -17.23 17.56
C ILE A 192 6.95 -15.76 17.32
N LYS A 193 5.99 -15.21 18.09
CA LYS A 193 5.61 -13.79 18.00
C LYS A 193 6.77 -12.85 18.25
N ALA A 194 7.65 -13.18 19.19
CA ALA A 194 8.83 -12.38 19.52
C ALA A 194 9.84 -12.33 18.37
N CYS A 195 9.86 -13.34 17.50
CA CYS A 195 10.72 -13.37 16.32
C CYS A 195 10.09 -12.66 15.10
N ALA A 196 8.79 -12.33 15.14
CA ALA A 196 8.08 -11.74 14.02
C ALA A 196 8.39 -10.24 13.86
N GLU A 197 8.76 -9.83 12.63
CA GLU A 197 8.95 -8.42 12.30
C GLU A 197 7.63 -7.73 11.97
N GLN A 198 6.66 -8.47 11.44
CA GLN A 198 5.38 -7.93 11.01
C GLN A 198 4.22 -8.82 11.43
N ALA A 199 3.15 -8.20 11.95
CA ALA A 199 1.91 -8.87 12.24
C ALA A 199 0.73 -8.12 11.60
N PHE A 200 -0.17 -8.86 10.95
CA PHE A 200 -1.33 -8.32 10.26
C PHE A 200 -2.62 -9.00 10.72
N PHE A 201 -3.66 -8.20 10.95
CA PHE A 201 -4.99 -8.69 11.27
C PHE A 201 -5.96 -8.43 10.10
N HIS A 202 -6.58 -9.49 9.60
CA HIS A 202 -7.47 -9.51 8.45
C HIS A 202 -8.92 -9.56 8.89
N LYS A 203 -9.76 -8.67 8.34
CA LYS A 203 -11.20 -8.63 8.58
C LYS A 203 -11.98 -8.55 7.28
N ASN A 204 -12.84 -9.56 7.05
CA ASN A 204 -13.73 -9.59 5.88
C ASN A 204 -14.74 -8.42 5.91
N ARG A 205 -15.01 -7.85 4.73
CA ARG A 205 -15.98 -6.76 4.48
C ARG A 205 -16.98 -7.06 3.37
N ASP A 206 -17.09 -8.30 2.89
CA ASP A 206 -17.93 -8.70 1.74
C ASP A 206 -19.41 -8.38 1.90
N LYS A 207 -19.88 -8.21 3.14
CA LYS A 207 -21.25 -7.75 3.43
C LYS A 207 -21.56 -6.37 2.83
N MET A 208 -20.53 -5.58 2.54
CA MET A 208 -20.63 -4.26 1.95
C MET A 208 -20.37 -4.37 0.45
N PHE A 209 -21.38 -4.05 -0.36
CA PHE A 209 -21.37 -4.33 -1.81
C PHE A 209 -20.14 -3.77 -2.55
N PHE A 210 -19.63 -2.62 -2.12
CA PHE A 210 -18.43 -1.98 -2.69
C PHE A 210 -17.10 -2.49 -2.14
N ALA A 211 -17.11 -3.34 -1.10
CA ALA A 211 -15.92 -3.88 -0.43
C ALA A 211 -15.73 -5.39 -0.65
N LYS A 212 -16.36 -5.95 -1.69
CA LYS A 212 -16.23 -7.36 -2.06
C LYS A 212 -14.78 -7.73 -2.38
N ARG A 213 -14.25 -8.75 -1.70
CA ARG A 213 -12.85 -9.20 -1.73
C ARG A 213 -11.84 -8.11 -1.36
N LYS A 214 -12.29 -7.11 -0.60
CA LYS A 214 -11.46 -5.98 -0.15
C LYS A 214 -11.44 -5.97 1.38
N PRO A 215 -10.79 -6.97 2.02
CA PRO A 215 -10.69 -7.04 3.48
C PRO A 215 -9.98 -5.80 4.04
N TYR A 216 -10.26 -5.49 5.31
CA TYR A 216 -9.35 -4.66 6.09
C TYR A 216 -8.14 -5.49 6.49
N ILE A 217 -6.96 -4.90 6.34
CA ILE A 217 -5.69 -5.46 6.78
C ILE A 217 -5.07 -4.42 7.70
N TYR A 218 -4.91 -4.78 8.97
CA TYR A 218 -4.34 -3.91 9.98
C TYR A 218 -2.98 -4.43 10.41
N GLN A 219 -1.93 -3.69 10.10
CA GLN A 219 -0.60 -3.94 10.65
C GLN A 219 -0.59 -3.52 12.12
N HIS A 220 -0.29 -4.45 13.01
CA HIS A 220 -0.29 -4.20 14.44
C HIS A 220 1.03 -4.61 15.10
N PRO A 221 1.38 -4.02 16.26
CA PRO A 221 2.52 -4.47 17.04
C PRO A 221 2.39 -5.94 17.47
N VAL A 222 3.53 -6.63 17.62
CA VAL A 222 3.58 -8.05 18.04
C VAL A 222 3.32 -8.26 19.54
N ASN A 223 3.33 -7.20 20.35
CA ASN A 223 3.11 -7.28 21.80
C ASN A 223 1.64 -7.09 22.21
N VAL A 224 0.70 -7.08 21.26
CA VAL A 224 -0.73 -6.91 21.55
C VAL A 224 -1.37 -8.20 22.08
N THR A 225 -2.30 -8.07 23.02
CA THR A 225 -3.07 -9.22 23.55
C THR A 225 -4.11 -9.74 22.55
N LYS A 226 -4.81 -8.82 21.88
CA LYS A 226 -5.80 -9.14 20.87
C LYS A 226 -5.84 -8.03 19.82
N PRO A 227 -5.54 -8.31 18.54
CA PRO A 227 -5.63 -7.31 17.51
C PRO A 227 -7.09 -6.96 17.23
N VAL A 228 -7.37 -5.66 17.09
CA VAL A 228 -8.69 -5.12 16.76
C VAL A 228 -8.49 -4.04 15.71
N ILE A 229 -9.39 -3.97 14.72
CA ILE A 229 -9.37 -2.89 13.73
C ILE A 229 -9.59 -1.55 14.45
N PRO A 230 -8.68 -0.58 14.30
CA PRO A 230 -8.82 0.74 14.92
C PRO A 230 -10.13 1.44 14.53
N ALA A 231 -10.74 2.13 15.49
CA ALA A 231 -11.97 2.91 15.26
C ALA A 231 -11.69 4.25 14.56
N LYS A 232 -10.48 4.80 14.75
CA LYS A 232 -10.00 6.03 14.11
C LYS A 232 -9.12 5.69 12.91
N LYS A 233 -8.87 6.67 12.05
CA LYS A 233 -7.94 6.53 10.92
C LYS A 233 -6.55 6.21 11.49
N ASP A 234 -6.03 5.06 11.11
CA ASP A 234 -4.73 4.55 11.55
C ASP A 234 -3.88 4.29 10.30
N ALA A 235 -2.59 4.63 10.35
CA ALA A 235 -1.68 4.48 9.22
C ALA A 235 -1.43 3.00 8.85
N GLY A 236 -1.49 2.09 9.83
CA GLY A 236 -1.34 0.65 9.63
C GLY A 236 -2.60 -0.04 9.11
N LEU A 237 -3.73 0.65 9.02
CA LEU A 237 -4.98 0.11 8.47
C LEU A 237 -5.09 0.41 6.98
N PHE A 238 -5.03 -0.63 6.16
CA PHE A 238 -5.20 -0.54 4.72
C PHE A 238 -6.19 -1.59 4.19
N THR A 239 -6.48 -1.49 2.90
CA THR A 239 -7.33 -2.47 2.20
C THR A 239 -6.65 -2.91 0.92
N GLN A 240 -6.50 -4.22 0.74
CA GLN A 240 -5.99 -4.79 -0.49
C GLN A 240 -7.11 -5.59 -1.16
N LYS A 241 -7.44 -5.28 -2.42
CA LYS A 241 -8.43 -6.07 -3.16
C LYS A 241 -7.76 -7.36 -3.64
N ILE A 242 -8.31 -8.50 -3.23
CA ILE A 242 -7.84 -9.82 -3.64
C ILE A 242 -8.39 -10.13 -5.03
N PRO A 243 -7.54 -10.38 -6.05
CA PRO A 243 -7.99 -10.72 -7.40
C PRO A 243 -8.76 -12.05 -7.44
N LEU A 244 -9.61 -12.26 -8.45
CA LEU A 244 -10.37 -13.52 -8.56
C LEU A 244 -9.43 -14.67 -8.94
N GLU A 245 -8.40 -14.31 -9.69
CA GLU A 245 -7.29 -15.10 -10.17
C GLU A 245 -6.49 -15.71 -9.00
N ALA A 246 -6.58 -15.13 -7.79
CA ALA A 246 -6.02 -15.75 -6.59
C ALA A 246 -6.59 -17.16 -6.35
N HIS A 247 -7.84 -17.42 -6.73
CA HIS A 247 -8.46 -18.74 -6.64
C HIS A 247 -8.03 -19.70 -7.76
N LEU A 248 -7.26 -19.23 -8.75
CA LEU A 248 -6.63 -20.11 -9.74
C LEU A 248 -5.38 -20.78 -9.17
N LEU A 249 -4.72 -20.13 -8.18
CA LEU A 249 -3.53 -20.65 -7.49
C LEU A 249 -3.86 -21.75 -6.47
N TYR A 250 -5.03 -21.64 -5.82
CA TYR A 250 -5.42 -22.58 -4.78
C TYR A 250 -6.95 -22.71 -4.64
N LYS A 251 -7.41 -23.89 -4.22
CA LYS A 251 -8.83 -24.14 -3.92
C LYS A 251 -9.15 -23.68 -2.50
N SER A 252 -10.01 -22.66 -2.37
CA SER A 252 -10.32 -21.99 -1.09
C SER A 252 -11.13 -22.82 -0.08
N THR A 253 -11.66 -23.97 -0.47
CA THR A 253 -12.37 -24.93 0.38
C THR A 253 -12.24 -26.33 -0.21
N GLY A 254 -11.94 -27.34 0.61
CA GLY A 254 -11.91 -28.74 0.18
C GLY A 254 -13.23 -29.26 -0.40
N THR A 255 -14.35 -28.55 -0.15
CA THR A 255 -15.69 -28.88 -0.65
C THR A 255 -16.07 -28.17 -1.95
N GLY A 256 -15.21 -27.31 -2.53
CA GLY A 256 -15.48 -26.61 -3.80
C GLY A 256 -16.59 -25.56 -3.77
N ALA A 257 -17.32 -25.42 -2.66
CA ALA A 257 -18.29 -24.36 -2.47
C ALA A 257 -17.56 -23.07 -2.09
N ILE A 258 -17.60 -22.08 -2.99
CA ILE A 258 -17.30 -20.69 -2.66
C ILE A 258 -18.26 -20.32 -1.53
N THR A 259 -17.75 -20.23 -0.30
CA THR A 259 -18.53 -19.75 0.83
C THR A 259 -18.84 -18.28 0.54
N LYS A 260 -20.01 -18.04 -0.07
CA LYS A 260 -20.68 -16.76 0.04
C LYS A 260 -20.93 -16.58 1.54
N SER A 261 -19.96 -16.00 2.25
CA SER A 261 -20.16 -15.39 3.55
C SER A 261 -21.01 -14.12 3.31
N GLY A 262 -22.24 -14.36 2.87
CA GLY A 262 -23.28 -13.38 2.64
C GLY A 262 -24.26 -13.47 3.79
N GLY A 263 -23.81 -13.10 5.00
CA GLY A 263 -24.76 -12.66 6.00
C GLY A 263 -25.37 -11.37 5.47
N LEU A 264 -26.57 -11.46 4.88
CA LEU A 264 -27.32 -10.31 4.38
C LEU A 264 -27.34 -9.22 5.45
N ASN A 265 -26.90 -8.01 5.10
CA ASN A 265 -27.14 -6.85 5.95
C ASN A 265 -28.63 -6.49 5.87
N PRO A 266 -29.35 -6.40 7.00
CA PRO A 266 -30.78 -6.05 7.03
C PRO A 266 -31.06 -4.57 6.71
N LEU A 267 -30.03 -3.74 6.47
CA LEU A 267 -30.16 -2.30 6.27
C LEU A 267 -31.04 -1.94 5.07
N PHE A 268 -30.83 -2.56 3.90
CA PHE A 268 -31.65 -2.35 2.70
C PHE A 268 -32.93 -3.19 2.64
N SER A 269 -33.10 -4.12 3.57
CA SER A 269 -34.32 -4.92 3.69
C SER A 269 -35.27 -4.37 4.76
N SER A 270 -34.88 -3.29 5.45
CA SER A 270 -35.72 -2.68 6.49
C SER A 270 -36.74 -1.74 5.84
N PRO A 271 -38.05 -2.03 5.94
CA PRO A 271 -39.09 -1.21 5.29
C PRO A 271 -39.10 0.24 5.81
N LYS A 272 -38.61 0.45 7.04
CA LYS A 272 -38.46 1.78 7.66
C LYS A 272 -37.41 2.64 6.93
N PHE A 273 -36.26 2.09 6.59
CA PHE A 273 -35.21 2.82 5.88
C PHE A 273 -35.65 3.19 4.45
N LEU A 274 -36.36 2.28 3.78
CA LEU A 274 -36.89 2.51 2.44
C LEU A 274 -37.93 3.63 2.43
N PHE A 275 -38.82 3.66 3.43
CA PHE A 275 -39.81 4.72 3.59
C PHE A 275 -39.15 6.08 3.85
N THR A 276 -38.16 6.14 4.75
CA THR A 276 -37.43 7.40 5.02
C THR A 276 -36.70 7.92 3.77
N LEU A 277 -36.07 7.03 2.99
CA LEU A 277 -35.41 7.41 1.75
C LEU A 277 -36.41 7.95 0.71
N LEU A 278 -37.58 7.31 0.58
CA LEU A 278 -38.67 7.79 -0.28
C LEU A 278 -39.20 9.15 0.16
N THR A 279 -39.37 9.39 1.46
CA THR A 279 -39.80 10.69 1.99
C THR A 279 -38.78 11.79 1.67
N ILE A 280 -37.48 11.52 1.83
CA ILE A 280 -36.43 12.50 1.49
C ILE A 280 -36.48 12.84 -0.01
N ILE A 281 -36.62 11.83 -0.88
CA ILE A 281 -36.74 12.05 -2.33
C ILE A 281 -38.00 12.85 -2.68
N ALA A 282 -39.14 12.57 -2.02
CA ALA A 282 -40.37 13.31 -2.22
C ALA A 282 -40.26 14.78 -1.77
N CYS A 283 -39.60 15.05 -0.65
CA CYS A 283 -39.34 16.42 -0.17
C CYS A 283 -38.45 17.20 -1.16
N VAL A 284 -37.39 16.58 -1.68
CA VAL A 284 -36.51 17.20 -2.68
C VAL A 284 -37.26 17.43 -4.00
N GLY A 285 -38.08 16.47 -4.43
CA GLY A 285 -38.91 16.60 -5.63
C GLY A 285 -39.94 17.74 -5.51
N TYR A 286 -40.60 17.85 -4.35
CA TYR A 286 -41.54 18.94 -4.07
C TYR A 286 -40.84 20.30 -4.05
N PHE A 287 -39.66 20.39 -3.43
CA PHE A 287 -38.86 21.62 -3.43
C PHE A 287 -38.46 22.05 -4.84
N CYS A 288 -37.99 21.11 -5.68
CA CYS A 288 -37.66 21.40 -7.08
C CYS A 288 -38.90 21.84 -7.89
N TYR A 289 -40.06 21.21 -7.65
CA TYR A 289 -41.32 21.60 -8.30
C TYR A 289 -41.77 23.00 -7.89
N ALA A 290 -41.72 23.33 -6.60
CA ALA A 290 -42.07 24.64 -6.08
C ALA A 290 -41.13 25.74 -6.59
N ALA A 291 -39.82 25.46 -6.63
CA ALA A 291 -38.83 26.37 -7.19
C ALA A 291 -39.05 26.61 -8.70
N PHE A 292 -39.45 25.58 -9.45
CA PHE A 292 -39.75 25.70 -10.88
C PHE A 292 -41.00 26.55 -11.12
N ASN A 293 -42.09 26.33 -10.37
CA ASN A 293 -43.31 27.13 -10.47
C ASN A 293 -43.06 28.62 -10.17
N LEU A 294 -42.28 28.93 -9.14
CA LEU A 294 -41.92 30.31 -8.78
C LEU A 294 -41.10 31.02 -9.87
N LEU A 295 -40.28 30.27 -10.62
CA LEU A 295 -39.49 30.80 -11.73
C LEU A 295 -40.36 31.04 -12.98
N THR A 296 -41.41 30.24 -13.20
CA THR A 296 -42.37 30.41 -14.30
C THR A 296 -43.47 31.45 -14.02
N GLU A 297 -43.80 31.76 -12.77
CA GLU A 297 -44.83 32.76 -12.43
C GLU A 297 -44.39 34.23 -12.63
N ASN A 298 -43.11 34.48 -12.93
CA ASN A 298 -42.60 35.84 -13.19
C ASN A 298 -42.75 36.33 -14.64
N GLU A 299 -43.37 35.56 -15.54
CA GLU A 299 -43.72 36.02 -16.89
C GLU A 299 -45.24 36.07 -17.09
N SER A 300 -45.96 36.95 -16.39
CA SER A 300 -47.18 37.55 -16.95
C SER A 300 -47.71 38.74 -16.14
N SER A 301 -47.75 39.88 -16.84
CA SER A 301 -48.61 41.07 -16.66
C SER A 301 -48.41 41.97 -15.43
N LEU A 302 -48.09 43.25 -15.69
CA LEU A 302 -49.13 44.29 -15.78
C LEU A 302 -48.59 45.61 -16.35
N SER A 303 -49.33 46.12 -17.33
CA SER A 303 -49.11 47.38 -18.03
C SER A 303 -49.71 48.57 -17.27
N THR A 304 -48.98 49.69 -17.31
CA THR A 304 -49.35 51.11 -17.37
C THR A 304 -50.77 51.54 -16.97
N ASN A 305 -50.85 52.47 -16.00
CA ASN A 305 -51.71 53.66 -16.05
C ASN A 305 -51.30 54.71 -14.99
N GLU A 306 -50.96 55.90 -15.46
CA GLU A 306 -51.10 57.23 -14.84
C GLU A 306 -51.84 58.10 -15.89
N PRO A 307 -52.46 59.29 -15.60
CA PRO A 307 -52.33 60.14 -14.41
C PRO A 307 -53.66 60.78 -13.91
N GLN A 308 -53.64 61.50 -12.77
CA GLN A 308 -53.93 62.95 -12.64
C GLN A 308 -54.23 63.42 -11.20
N THR A 309 -53.75 64.64 -10.97
CA THR A 309 -53.66 65.53 -9.80
C THR A 309 -54.96 66.19 -9.32
N SER A 310 -55.03 66.50 -8.02
CA SER A 310 -55.65 67.73 -7.49
C SER A 310 -55.08 68.12 -6.11
N ASP A 311 -54.71 69.41 -6.00
CA ASP A 311 -54.24 70.17 -4.84
C ASP A 311 -55.25 70.21 -3.67
N ASP A 312 -54.81 70.32 -2.41
CA ASP A 312 -54.49 71.63 -1.78
C ASP A 312 -54.30 71.55 -0.24
N SER A 313 -53.30 72.31 0.22
CA SER A 313 -53.20 73.09 1.48
C SER A 313 -53.01 72.50 2.90
N GLN A 314 -51.87 72.94 3.46
CA GLN A 314 -51.63 73.50 4.81
C GLN A 314 -51.51 72.57 6.03
N ALA A 315 -50.30 72.52 6.63
CA ALA A 315 -49.97 73.33 7.82
C ALA A 315 -48.54 73.07 8.34
N VAL A 316 -48.00 74.12 8.94
CA VAL A 316 -46.63 74.35 9.41
C VAL A 316 -46.40 73.73 10.80
N GLN A 317 -45.21 73.17 11.07
CA GLN A 317 -44.40 73.53 12.26
C GLN A 317 -43.06 72.78 12.33
N ALA A 318 -42.01 73.56 12.58
CA ALA A 318 -40.67 73.14 12.97
C ALA A 318 -40.56 73.10 14.52
N VAL A 319 -39.63 72.29 15.05
CA VAL A 319 -38.62 72.66 16.06
C VAL A 319 -37.74 71.43 16.41
N PRO A 320 -36.47 71.62 16.84
CA PRO A 320 -35.39 70.63 16.71
C PRO A 320 -34.66 70.31 18.04
N VAL A 321 -33.56 69.51 17.94
CA VAL A 321 -32.41 69.41 18.90
C VAL A 321 -32.76 68.73 20.25
N SER A 322 -31.97 67.89 20.95
CA SER A 322 -30.54 67.57 21.05
C SER A 322 -30.42 66.22 21.79
N SER A 323 -29.44 65.38 21.43
CA SER A 323 -28.86 64.41 22.36
C SER A 323 -27.47 64.89 22.80
N SER A 324 -27.25 64.75 24.10
CA SER A 324 -26.13 65.25 24.90
C SER A 324 -24.83 64.48 24.69
N LYS A 325 -23.74 65.25 24.85
CA LYS A 325 -22.34 64.83 25.01
C LYS A 325 -22.14 63.87 26.19
N GLU A 326 -21.12 63.03 26.09
CA GLU A 326 -20.06 63.00 27.10
C GLU A 326 -18.70 62.63 26.47
N ASP A 327 -17.72 63.47 26.77
CA ASP A 327 -16.30 63.39 26.42
C ASP A 327 -15.58 62.39 27.32
N HIS A 328 -14.52 61.75 26.80
CA HIS A 328 -13.24 61.72 27.50
C HIS A 328 -12.08 61.63 26.49
N GLN A 329 -11.24 62.67 26.52
CA GLN A 329 -9.88 62.82 25.97
C GLN A 329 -8.90 61.74 26.51
N GLY A 330 -7.70 61.52 25.97
CA GLY A 330 -6.85 62.28 25.04
C GLY A 330 -5.97 61.31 24.22
N ASP A 331 -5.46 61.64 23.03
CA ASP A 331 -4.61 62.76 22.57
C ASP A 331 -3.11 62.59 22.91
N HIS A 332 -2.32 62.25 21.89
CA HIS A 332 -1.21 63.08 21.40
C HIS A 332 -0.66 62.51 20.07
N ASP A 333 -0.88 63.26 18.98
CA ASP A 333 0.11 63.88 18.08
C ASP A 333 1.41 63.15 17.68
N LEU A 334 2.01 63.28 16.49
CA LEU A 334 1.71 64.01 15.24
C LEU A 334 2.69 63.52 14.15
N SER A 335 2.19 63.57 12.91
CA SER A 335 2.83 63.82 11.60
C SER A 335 4.36 63.68 11.38
N GLY A 336 4.70 62.88 10.37
CA GLY A 336 5.87 63.07 9.50
C GLY A 336 5.48 62.83 8.04
N ARG A 337 5.14 63.90 7.33
CA ARG A 337 4.85 63.93 5.88
C ARG A 337 6.18 63.87 5.11
N GLY A 338 6.30 62.93 4.19
CA GLY A 338 7.39 62.83 3.23
C GLY A 338 6.87 62.22 1.94
N ASP A 339 6.79 63.05 0.90
CA ASP A 339 6.22 62.77 -0.41
C ASP A 339 7.00 61.72 -1.23
N SER A 340 6.23 61.08 -2.11
CA SER A 340 6.62 60.57 -3.43
C SER A 340 7.79 59.59 -3.54
N HIS A 341 7.48 58.31 -3.73
CA HIS A 341 7.80 57.64 -5.00
C HIS A 341 6.93 56.39 -5.16
N SER A 342 6.00 56.47 -6.11
CA SER A 342 5.29 55.33 -6.68
C SER A 342 6.28 54.38 -7.35
N ALA A 343 6.68 53.34 -6.62
CA ALA A 343 7.16 52.11 -7.23
C ALA A 343 6.03 51.09 -7.11
N HIS A 344 5.36 50.79 -8.22
CA HIS A 344 4.60 49.57 -8.38
C HIS A 344 5.58 48.39 -8.18
N GLN A 345 5.80 47.99 -6.93
CA GLN A 345 6.53 46.78 -6.63
C GLN A 345 5.54 45.64 -6.80
N GLN A 346 5.42 45.16 -8.04
CA GLN A 346 4.85 43.85 -8.31
C GLN A 346 5.49 42.88 -7.32
N SER A 347 4.69 42.36 -6.38
CA SER A 347 5.12 41.35 -5.42
C SER A 347 5.70 40.19 -6.22
N ARG A 348 7.04 40.10 -6.25
CA ARG A 348 7.71 39.00 -6.93
C ARG A 348 7.57 37.78 -6.00
N PRO A 349 7.05 36.65 -6.48
CA PRO A 349 6.97 35.45 -5.67
C PRO A 349 8.37 35.07 -5.18
N ALA A 350 8.53 34.90 -3.87
CA ALA A 350 9.81 34.61 -3.25
C ALA A 350 10.23 33.17 -3.60
N TYR A 351 11.45 33.01 -4.13
CA TYR A 351 12.03 31.68 -4.31
C TYR A 351 12.47 31.13 -2.95
N VAL A 352 11.96 29.97 -2.60
CA VAL A 352 12.22 29.28 -1.33
C VAL A 352 12.88 27.91 -1.59
N PRO A 353 13.65 27.38 -0.63
CA PRO A 353 14.16 26.01 -0.70
C PRO A 353 13.07 24.96 -0.89
N VAL A 354 13.38 23.88 -1.61
CA VAL A 354 12.40 22.84 -1.97
C VAL A 354 11.72 22.18 -0.78
N LYS A 355 12.39 22.08 0.37
CA LYS A 355 11.84 21.56 1.64
C LYS A 355 10.66 22.36 2.17
N GLU A 356 10.50 23.62 1.76
CA GLU A 356 9.40 24.49 2.19
C GLU A 356 8.14 24.31 1.33
N ILE A 357 8.26 23.61 0.20
CA ILE A 357 7.17 23.30 -0.72
C ILE A 357 6.83 21.80 -0.66
N LEU A 358 7.84 20.93 -0.61
CA LEU A 358 7.67 19.49 -0.48
C LEU A 358 7.69 19.09 1.00
N TYR A 359 6.53 18.78 1.54
CA TYR A 359 6.39 18.28 2.92
C TYR A 359 6.80 16.81 3.01
N PHE A 360 8.11 16.57 3.10
CA PHE A 360 8.73 15.29 3.40
C PHE A 360 9.57 15.38 4.67
N GLU A 361 9.34 14.45 5.60
CA GLU A 361 10.11 14.38 6.83
C GLU A 361 11.58 14.00 6.52
N GLY A 362 12.50 14.88 6.92
CA GLY A 362 13.92 14.69 6.66
C GLY A 362 14.34 14.84 5.20
N LEU A 363 13.63 15.65 4.40
CA LEU A 363 14.03 15.97 3.03
C LEU A 363 15.40 16.68 3.01
N GLU A 364 16.37 16.07 2.32
CA GLU A 364 17.71 16.63 2.12
C GLU A 364 17.81 17.30 0.76
N SER A 365 17.37 16.63 -0.30
CA SER A 365 17.36 17.16 -1.67
C SER A 365 16.26 16.51 -2.51
N ALA A 366 15.90 17.18 -3.61
CA ALA A 366 14.94 16.64 -4.58
C ALA A 366 15.37 17.04 -5.99
N TYR A 367 15.17 16.13 -6.95
CA TYR A 367 15.60 16.31 -8.34
C TYR A 367 14.51 15.87 -9.32
N LEU A 368 14.42 16.57 -10.45
CA LEU A 368 13.61 16.16 -11.58
C LEU A 368 14.29 14.96 -12.26
N SER A 369 13.68 13.79 -12.16
CA SER A 369 14.25 12.54 -12.68
C SER A 369 13.72 12.19 -14.07
N GLY A 370 12.55 12.70 -14.43
CA GLY A 370 12.02 12.55 -15.78
C GLY A 370 10.70 13.27 -15.98
N PHE A 371 10.42 13.59 -17.24
CA PHE A 371 9.11 14.09 -17.67
C PHE A 371 8.74 13.45 -19.02
N HIS A 372 7.44 13.32 -19.27
CA HIS A 372 6.88 12.83 -20.52
C HIS A 372 5.76 13.76 -20.95
N SER A 373 5.83 14.29 -22.17
CA SER A 373 4.78 15.14 -22.73
C SER A 373 4.23 14.51 -24.00
N ALA A 374 2.92 14.25 -24.03
CA ALA A 374 2.22 13.67 -25.18
C ALA A 374 1.06 14.57 -25.62
N LYS A 375 0.89 14.72 -26.94
CA LYS A 375 -0.30 15.37 -27.53
C LYS A 375 -1.24 14.29 -28.02
N LYS A 376 -2.43 14.18 -27.41
CA LYS A 376 -3.48 13.25 -27.83
C LYS A 376 -4.52 13.99 -28.67
N HIS A 377 -4.79 13.49 -29.87
CA HIS A 377 -5.89 13.99 -30.70
C HIS A 377 -7.12 13.11 -30.48
N LYS A 378 -8.22 13.70 -30.02
CA LYS A 378 -9.50 13.01 -29.82
C LYS A 378 -10.56 13.63 -30.72
N VAL A 379 -11.26 12.80 -31.50
CA VAL A 379 -12.39 13.27 -32.31
C VAL A 379 -13.68 12.94 -31.54
N ILE A 380 -14.43 13.97 -31.15
CA ILE A 380 -15.74 13.80 -30.50
C ILE A 380 -16.77 14.51 -31.37
N LYS A 381 -17.79 13.76 -31.82
CA LYS A 381 -18.88 14.27 -32.68
C LYS A 381 -18.36 15.05 -33.91
N GLY A 382 -17.35 14.52 -34.60
CA GLY A 382 -16.78 15.11 -35.82
C GLY A 382 -15.86 16.32 -35.60
N LYS A 383 -15.69 16.82 -34.37
CA LYS A 383 -14.74 17.89 -34.04
C LYS A 383 -13.44 17.30 -33.47
N ARG A 384 -12.29 17.76 -33.97
CA ARG A 384 -10.96 17.39 -33.47
C ARG A 384 -10.63 18.22 -32.23
N TYR A 385 -10.33 17.53 -31.14
CA TYR A 385 -9.82 18.10 -29.90
C TYR A 385 -8.38 17.65 -29.72
N THR A 386 -7.50 18.57 -29.34
CA THR A 386 -6.11 18.25 -28.98
C THR A 386 -5.99 18.41 -27.47
N SER A 387 -5.60 17.33 -26.80
CA SER A 387 -5.31 17.30 -25.36
C SER A 387 -3.79 17.16 -25.17
N HIS A 388 -3.25 17.89 -24.19
CA HIS A 388 -1.87 17.76 -23.76
C HIS A 388 -1.82 16.97 -22.45
N GLU A 389 -1.02 15.92 -22.41
CA GLU A 389 -0.79 15.10 -21.22
C GLU A 389 0.68 15.26 -20.85
N LEU A 390 0.95 15.57 -19.58
CA LEU A 390 2.28 15.80 -19.04
C LEU A 390 2.42 14.94 -17.79
N ASP A 391 3.37 14.02 -17.78
CA ASP A 391 3.73 13.21 -16.60
C ASP A 391 5.12 13.63 -16.13
N ILE A 392 5.31 13.72 -14.82
CA ILE A 392 6.61 14.05 -14.21
C ILE A 392 6.96 13.05 -13.11
N VAL A 393 8.26 12.84 -12.90
CA VAL A 393 8.83 12.04 -11.82
C VAL A 393 9.90 12.86 -11.11
N ILE A 394 9.78 12.97 -9.79
CA ILE A 394 10.71 13.66 -8.90
C ILE A 394 11.28 12.63 -7.93
N ASN A 395 12.60 12.53 -7.86
CA ASN A 395 13.28 11.76 -6.82
C ASN A 395 13.56 12.67 -5.62
N ILE A 396 13.20 12.20 -4.43
CA ILE A 396 13.36 12.88 -3.16
C ILE A 396 14.29 12.04 -2.30
N TYR A 397 15.42 12.64 -1.93
CA TYR A 397 16.40 12.05 -1.02
C TYR A 397 16.09 12.56 0.38
N ALA A 398 15.65 11.65 1.25
CA ALA A 398 15.37 11.92 2.66
C ALA A 398 16.22 11.03 3.56
N ILE A 399 16.31 11.38 4.85
CA ILE A 399 17.11 10.65 5.86
C ILE A 399 16.77 9.16 5.97
N ASN A 400 15.55 8.77 5.60
CA ASN A 400 15.01 7.41 5.69
C ASN A 400 15.01 6.66 4.34
N GLY A 401 15.46 7.30 3.25
CA GLY A 401 15.61 6.66 1.94
C GLY A 401 15.23 7.54 0.74
N LEU A 402 15.22 6.91 -0.44
CA LEU A 402 14.86 7.52 -1.72
C LEU A 402 13.37 7.31 -2.02
N TYR A 403 12.65 8.39 -2.33
CA TYR A 403 11.24 8.35 -2.74
C TYR A 403 11.07 8.92 -4.14
N SER A 404 10.39 8.20 -5.03
CA SER A 404 9.99 8.71 -6.34
C SER A 404 8.53 9.12 -6.31
N VAL A 405 8.25 10.41 -6.53
CA VAL A 405 6.90 10.98 -6.55
C VAL A 405 6.53 11.49 -7.94
N ASN A 406 5.23 11.55 -8.23
CA ASN A 406 4.71 12.00 -9.52
C ASN A 406 3.73 13.17 -9.37
N GLN A 407 3.13 13.61 -10.50
CA GLN A 407 2.14 14.69 -10.51
C GLN A 407 1.00 14.50 -9.50
N LYS A 408 0.49 13.28 -9.30
CA LYS A 408 -0.63 13.01 -8.39
C LYS A 408 -0.28 13.34 -6.93
N TYR A 409 0.98 13.14 -6.55
CA TYR A 409 1.46 13.54 -5.22
C TYR A 409 1.43 15.06 -5.06
N LEU A 410 1.95 15.80 -6.04
CA LEU A 410 1.96 17.27 -6.00
C LEU A 410 0.54 17.85 -5.94
N GLU A 411 -0.39 17.29 -6.73
CA GLU A 411 -1.81 17.68 -6.67
C GLU A 411 -2.42 17.42 -5.29
N ALA A 412 -2.09 16.30 -4.66
CA ALA A 412 -2.60 15.94 -3.33
C ALA A 412 -2.11 16.89 -2.23
N ILE A 413 -0.94 17.50 -2.38
CA ILE A 413 -0.37 18.49 -1.44
C ILE A 413 -0.61 19.94 -1.88
N GLY A 414 -1.41 20.17 -2.93
CA GLY A 414 -1.74 21.50 -3.42
C GLY A 414 -0.57 22.23 -4.10
N VAL A 415 0.46 21.52 -4.54
CA VAL A 415 1.62 22.07 -5.23
C VAL A 415 1.37 22.00 -6.74
N LYS A 416 1.46 23.15 -7.40
CA LYS A 416 1.43 23.24 -8.87
C LYS A 416 2.85 23.21 -9.40
N PHE A 417 3.04 22.78 -10.65
CA PHE A 417 4.35 22.80 -11.27
C PHE A 417 4.30 23.36 -12.69
N GLU A 418 5.45 23.85 -13.15
CA GLU A 418 5.67 24.33 -14.51
C GLU A 418 7.04 23.85 -14.97
N VAL A 419 7.07 22.99 -16.00
CA VAL A 419 8.32 22.55 -16.63
C VAL A 419 8.77 23.64 -17.60
N ILE A 420 9.94 24.22 -17.35
CA ILE A 420 10.52 25.28 -18.19
C ILE A 420 11.43 24.68 -19.26
N HIS A 421 12.23 23.69 -18.88
CA HIS A 421 13.17 23.01 -19.77
C HIS A 421 13.29 21.54 -19.37
N GLU A 422 13.97 20.75 -20.20
CA GLU A 422 14.21 19.31 -20.01
C GLU A 422 14.86 18.95 -18.66
N CYS A 423 15.48 19.93 -17.99
CA CYS A 423 16.17 19.76 -16.73
C CYS A 423 15.82 20.85 -15.69
N LEU A 424 14.72 21.57 -15.91
CA LEU A 424 14.35 22.71 -15.09
C LEU A 424 12.84 22.79 -14.91
N MET A 425 12.41 22.74 -13.65
CA MET A 425 11.01 22.86 -13.27
C MET A 425 10.85 23.83 -12.10
N ILE A 426 9.72 24.55 -12.08
CA ILE A 426 9.30 25.38 -10.96
C ILE A 426 8.13 24.69 -10.26
N LEU A 427 8.28 24.48 -8.95
CA LEU A 427 7.18 24.15 -8.05
C LEU A 427 6.59 25.44 -7.49
N LYS A 428 5.26 25.53 -7.41
CA LYS A 428 4.51 26.70 -6.93
C LYS A 428 3.51 26.26 -5.86
N GLN A 429 3.55 26.94 -4.72
CA GLN A 429 2.58 26.78 -3.64
C GLN A 429 2.27 28.16 -3.09
N ASP A 430 1.02 28.59 -3.22
CA ASP A 430 0.58 29.96 -2.89
C ASP A 430 1.47 31.03 -3.56
N ASP A 431 2.11 31.91 -2.77
CA ASP A 431 3.03 32.94 -3.23
C ASP A 431 4.51 32.50 -3.30
N ARG A 432 4.79 31.22 -3.00
CA ARG A 432 6.15 30.65 -2.94
C ARG A 432 6.47 29.86 -4.20
N LYS A 433 7.72 29.94 -4.63
CA LYS A 433 8.26 29.16 -5.75
C LYS A 433 9.53 28.43 -5.35
N SER A 434 9.72 27.20 -5.81
CA SER A 434 11.00 26.50 -5.68
C SER A 434 11.44 26.02 -7.04
N LEU A 435 12.74 26.10 -7.28
CA LEU A 435 13.37 25.61 -8.50
C LEU A 435 13.85 24.17 -8.27
N LEU A 436 13.61 23.31 -9.25
CA LEU A 436 14.03 21.91 -9.25
C LEU A 436 14.84 21.62 -10.52
N THR A 437 16.03 21.05 -10.36
CA THR A 437 16.91 20.63 -11.47
C THR A 437 16.99 19.12 -11.57
N CYS A 438 17.59 18.59 -12.63
CA CYS A 438 18.00 17.18 -12.61
C CYS A 438 19.11 16.94 -11.59
N GLU A 439 19.33 15.67 -11.33
CA GLU A 439 20.40 15.18 -10.49
C GLU A 439 21.77 15.51 -11.10
N PRO A 440 22.71 16.09 -10.31
CA PRO A 440 24.03 16.44 -10.81
C PRO A 440 24.84 15.18 -11.14
N SER A 441 25.37 15.09 -12.35
CA SER A 441 26.30 14.04 -12.76
C SER A 441 27.61 14.19 -11.98
N ARG A 442 28.03 13.16 -11.23
CA ARG A 442 29.33 13.16 -10.53
C ARG A 442 30.47 13.16 -11.55
N PRO A 443 31.41 14.12 -11.51
CA PRO A 443 32.64 14.03 -12.28
C PRO A 443 33.65 13.19 -11.49
N ASP A 444 33.66 11.87 -11.74
CA ASP A 444 34.86 11.02 -11.85
C ASP A 444 34.54 9.53 -11.63
N GLY A 445 34.90 8.73 -12.64
CA GLY A 445 35.63 7.47 -12.44
C GLY A 445 34.84 6.22 -12.04
N GLN A 446 34.04 5.67 -12.94
CA GLN A 446 34.04 4.25 -13.36
C GLN A 446 32.92 4.02 -14.38
N THR A 447 33.30 4.02 -15.65
CA THR A 447 32.46 3.53 -16.74
C THR A 447 32.50 2.00 -16.68
N GLU A 448 31.59 1.38 -15.92
CA GLU A 448 31.10 0.07 -16.32
C GLU A 448 30.17 0.31 -17.51
N ALA A 449 30.65 -0.06 -18.70
CA ALA A 449 29.82 -0.14 -19.89
C ALA A 449 28.76 -1.22 -19.67
N VAL A 450 27.67 -0.88 -18.99
CA VAL A 450 26.40 -1.55 -19.19
C VAL A 450 25.91 -1.03 -20.52
N GLU A 451 26.10 -1.84 -21.55
CA GLU A 451 25.41 -1.74 -22.83
C GLU A 451 23.91 -1.94 -22.54
N ALA A 452 23.30 -0.90 -21.98
CA ALA A 452 21.88 -0.84 -21.71
C ALA A 452 21.21 -0.61 -23.05
N ASP A 453 20.81 -1.73 -23.65
CA ASP A 453 20.04 -1.81 -24.87
C ASP A 453 18.85 -0.84 -24.77
N PHE A 454 18.97 0.31 -25.41
CA PHE A 454 17.96 1.38 -25.41
C PHE A 454 16.58 0.85 -25.87
N ALA A 455 16.57 -0.23 -26.65
CA ALA A 455 15.37 -0.94 -27.07
C ALA A 455 14.65 -1.65 -25.90
N GLN A 456 15.37 -2.17 -24.90
CA GLN A 456 14.76 -2.77 -23.71
C GLN A 456 14.17 -1.72 -22.78
N ILE A 457 14.81 -0.55 -22.66
CA ILE A 457 14.28 0.56 -21.84
C ILE A 457 13.02 1.13 -22.50
N GLU A 458 12.99 1.32 -23.81
CA GLU A 458 11.76 1.71 -24.53
C GLU A 458 10.66 0.65 -24.41
N LYS A 459 11.01 -0.64 -24.44
CA LYS A 459 10.05 -1.74 -24.31
C LYS A 459 9.46 -1.80 -22.90
N GLN A 460 10.28 -1.67 -21.85
CA GLN A 460 9.83 -1.59 -20.46
C GLN A 460 9.01 -0.32 -20.19
N ARG A 461 9.37 0.81 -20.82
CA ARG A 461 8.62 2.06 -20.71
C ARG A 461 7.25 1.95 -21.39
N THR A 462 7.20 1.34 -22.58
CA THR A 462 5.93 1.05 -23.28
C THR A 462 5.05 0.08 -22.48
N GLN A 463 5.66 -0.93 -21.85
CA GLN A 463 4.96 -1.90 -21.01
C GLN A 463 4.39 -1.26 -19.73
N SER A 464 5.16 -0.35 -19.11
CA SER A 464 4.72 0.42 -17.94
C SER A 464 3.59 1.41 -18.26
N MET A 465 3.53 1.95 -19.48
CA MET A 465 2.42 2.80 -19.94
C MET A 465 1.16 2.00 -20.27
N THR A 466 1.27 0.75 -20.73
CA THR A 466 0.12 -0.17 -20.87
C THR A 466 -0.39 -0.71 -19.54
N ASP A 467 0.47 -0.94 -18.56
CA ASP A 467 0.04 -1.45 -17.24
C ASP A 467 -0.68 -0.39 -16.38
N ASN A 468 -0.51 0.90 -16.70
CA ASN A 468 -1.26 2.00 -16.09
C ASN A 468 -2.59 2.34 -16.78
N SER A 469 -3.01 1.62 -17.82
CA SER A 469 -4.28 1.89 -18.51
C SER A 469 -5.53 1.33 -17.82
N TYR A 470 -5.43 0.85 -16.57
CA TYR A 470 -6.58 0.35 -15.78
C TYR A 470 -7.08 1.33 -14.71
N LEU A 471 -6.98 2.63 -14.99
CA LEU A 471 -7.76 3.68 -14.33
C LEU A 471 -8.44 4.55 -15.39
N LEU A 472 -9.40 3.94 -16.11
CA LEU A 472 -10.57 4.61 -16.67
C LEU A 472 -11.82 3.83 -16.25
#